data_AF-K9Q0K9-F1
#
_entry.id   AF-K9Q0K9-F1
#
_cell.length_a   1.000
_cell.length_b   1.000
_cell.length_c   1.000
_cell.angle_alpha   90.00
_cell.angle_beta   90.00
_cell.angle_gamma   90.00
#
_symmetry.space_group_name_H-M   'P 1'
#
loop_
_entity.id
_entity.type
_entity.pdbx_description
1 polymer ?
#
loop_
_entity_poly.entity_id
_entity_poly.type
_entity_poly.pdbx_seq_one_letter_code
_entity_poly.pdbx_strand_id
1 'polypeptide(L)'
;MKELDELQEIARIATRKALEDYEFPETWQDSLVLGVFFEDNARIFELYIPRERPEEAIVISSARVNCQTKAVSVTISNLEKKIN
;
A
#
# COMPACT_ATOMS: atom_id res chain seq x y z
N MET A 1 -3.99 19.99 -3.99
CA MET A 1 -4.97 18.88 -3.92
C MET A 1 -4.81 17.90 -5.08
N LYS A 2 -4.85 18.32 -6.36
CA LYS A 2 -4.77 17.41 -7.53
C LYS A 2 -3.59 16.43 -7.58
N GLU A 3 -2.41 16.85 -7.15
CA GLU A 3 -1.21 16.00 -7.25
C GLU A 3 -1.22 14.82 -6.27
N LEU A 4 -1.75 15.00 -5.04
CA LEU A 4 -1.80 13.90 -4.08
C LEU A 4 -2.79 12.82 -4.55
N ASP A 5 -3.95 13.26 -5.05
CA ASP A 5 -4.98 12.35 -5.59
C ASP A 5 -4.43 11.56 -6.79
N GLU A 6 -3.64 12.20 -7.66
CA GLU A 6 -2.96 11.55 -8.78
C GLU A 6 -1.95 10.50 -8.31
N LEU A 7 -1.07 10.84 -7.37
CA LEU A 7 -0.07 9.92 -6.81
C LEU A 7 -0.74 8.75 -6.07
N GLN A 8 -1.83 9.01 -5.36
CA GLN A 8 -2.62 7.99 -4.69
C GLN A 8 -3.26 7.04 -5.69
N GLU A 9 -3.80 7.54 -6.81
CA GLU A 9 -4.39 6.70 -7.84
C GLU A 9 -3.35 5.80 -8.52
N ILE A 10 -2.15 6.33 -8.79
CA ILE A 10 -1.00 5.55 -9.28
C ILE A 10 -0.67 4.42 -8.30
N ALA A 11 -0.54 4.76 -7.01
CA ALA A 11 -0.26 3.78 -5.96
C ALA A 11 -1.36 2.72 -5.88
N ARG A 12 -2.64 3.12 -5.93
CA ARG A 12 -3.79 2.23 -5.85
C ARG A 12 -3.81 1.20 -6.98
N ILE A 13 -3.59 1.63 -8.22
CA ILE A 13 -3.57 0.73 -9.38
C ILE A 13 -2.40 -0.25 -9.28
N ALA A 14 -1.20 0.25 -8.95
CA ALA A 14 0.00 -0.57 -8.81
C ALA A 14 -0.14 -1.59 -7.69
N THR A 15 -0.65 -1.18 -6.52
CA THR A 15 -0.89 -2.06 -5.38
C THR A 15 -1.93 -3.11 -5.71
N ARG A 16 -3.05 -2.73 -6.33
CA ARG A 16 -4.08 -3.69 -6.73
C ARG A 16 -3.51 -4.77 -7.65
N LYS A 17 -2.74 -4.37 -8.67
CA LYS A 17 -2.09 -5.32 -9.58
C LYS A 17 -1.11 -6.24 -8.85
N ALA A 18 -0.31 -5.69 -7.93
CA ALA A 18 0.62 -6.50 -7.14
C ALA A 18 -0.08 -7.51 -6.23
N LEU A 19 -1.24 -7.16 -5.67
CA LEU A 19 -2.04 -8.02 -4.79
C LEU A 19 -2.76 -9.16 -5.53
N GLU A 20 -2.92 -9.10 -6.86
CA GLU A 20 -3.57 -10.18 -7.63
C GLU A 20 -2.88 -11.54 -7.45
N ASP A 21 -1.56 -11.53 -7.23
CA ASP A 21 -0.71 -12.69 -7.03
C ASP A 21 -0.70 -13.22 -5.57
N TYR A 22 -1.46 -12.59 -4.66
CA TYR A 22 -1.45 -12.92 -3.23
C TYR A 22 -2.84 -13.30 -2.72
N GLU A 23 -2.88 -14.22 -1.76
CA GLU A 23 -4.07 -14.54 -1.00
C GLU A 23 -4.37 -13.41 -0.02
N PHE A 24 -5.61 -12.92 -0.04
CA PHE A 24 -6.05 -11.82 0.80
C PHE A 24 -7.12 -12.33 1.79
N PRO A 25 -6.85 -12.36 3.10
CA PRO A 25 -7.83 -12.82 4.08
C PRO A 25 -9.10 -11.96 4.07
N GLU A 26 -10.28 -12.56 3.90
CA GLU A 26 -11.56 -11.82 3.91
C GLU A 26 -11.75 -11.04 5.22
N THR A 27 -11.33 -11.61 6.35
CA THR A 27 -11.40 -10.99 7.68
C THR A 27 -10.68 -9.64 7.79
N TRP A 28 -9.80 -9.32 6.84
CA TRP A 28 -8.98 -8.11 6.87
C TRP A 28 -9.60 -6.97 6.07
N GLN A 29 -10.54 -7.25 5.16
CA GLN A 29 -11.07 -6.25 4.21
C GLN A 29 -11.67 -5.03 4.92
N ASP A 30 -12.40 -5.24 6.02
CA ASP A 30 -13.08 -4.18 6.77
C ASP A 30 -12.16 -3.41 7.73
N SER A 31 -10.94 -3.89 7.96
CA SER A 31 -9.99 -3.30 8.92
C SER A 31 -8.82 -2.57 8.23
N LEU A 32 -8.85 -2.46 6.90
CA LEU A 32 -7.79 -1.82 6.13
C LEU A 32 -7.76 -0.31 6.34
N VAL A 33 -6.58 0.20 6.63
CA VAL A 33 -6.30 1.64 6.71
C VAL A 33 -5.21 2.00 5.71
N LEU A 34 -5.39 3.13 5.04
CA LEU A 34 -4.39 3.74 4.16
C LEU A 34 -3.62 4.82 4.93
N GLY A 35 -2.34 4.57 5.17
CA GLY A 35 -1.37 5.56 5.65
C GLY A 35 -0.73 6.30 4.48
N VAL A 36 -0.44 7.58 4.68
CA VAL A 36 0.28 8.41 3.71
C VAL A 36 1.48 9.06 4.38
N PHE A 37 2.67 8.78 3.86
CA PHE A 37 3.92 9.34 4.35
C PHE A 37 4.61 10.19 3.29
N PHE A 38 5.25 11.25 3.76
CA PHE A 38 5.91 12.25 2.94
C PHE A 38 7.41 12.08 3.14
N GLU A 39 8.12 11.74 2.07
CA GLU A 39 9.57 11.53 2.11
C GLU A 39 10.18 12.28 0.92
N ASP A 40 10.86 13.40 1.16
CA ASP A 40 11.50 14.27 0.16
C ASP A 40 10.80 14.32 -1.22
N ASN A 41 11.24 13.47 -2.16
CA ASN A 41 10.77 13.39 -3.55
C ASN A 41 9.80 12.23 -3.82
N ALA A 42 9.23 11.64 -2.77
CA ALA A 42 8.33 10.52 -2.83
C ALA A 42 7.10 10.70 -1.91
N ARG A 43 6.04 10.00 -2.28
CA ARG A 43 4.89 9.72 -1.43
C ARG A 43 4.81 8.22 -1.23
N ILE A 44 4.71 7.81 0.02
CA ILE A 44 4.56 6.41 0.38
C ILE A 44 3.13 6.21 0.85
N PHE A 45 2.47 5.24 0.24
CA PHE A 45 1.11 4.83 0.55
C PHE A 45 1.15 3.43 1.15
N GLU A 46 0.82 3.32 2.43
CA GLU A 46 0.87 2.05 3.15
C GLU A 46 -0.53 1.56 3.45
N LEU A 47 -0.81 0.34 3.00
CA LEU A 47 -2.01 -0.38 3.38
C LEU A 47 -1.66 -1.26 4.58
N TYR A 48 -2.33 -1.04 5.70
CA TYR A 48 -2.06 -1.77 6.93
C TYR A 48 -3.33 -2.01 7.74
N ILE A 49 -3.26 -2.94 8.68
CA ILE A 49 -4.29 -3.18 9.68
C ILE A 49 -3.80 -2.61 11.01
N PRO A 50 -4.47 -1.60 11.59
CA PRO A 50 -4.12 -1.10 12.90
C PRO A 50 -4.39 -2.17 13.97
N ARG A 51 -3.54 -2.18 15.00
CA ARG A 51 -3.72 -2.97 16.23
C ARG A 51 -3.78 -2.03 17.43
N GLU A 52 -3.86 -2.58 18.64
CA GLU A 52 -3.91 -1.79 19.87
C GLU A 52 -2.69 -0.87 20.01
N ARG A 53 -1.53 -1.31 19.51
CA ARG A 53 -0.31 -0.51 19.48
C ARG A 53 0.18 -0.28 18.04
N PRO A 54 0.73 0.90 17.72
CA PRO A 54 1.25 1.20 16.38
C PRO A 54 2.31 0.22 15.89
N GLU A 55 3.19 -0.26 16.77
CA GLU A 55 4.24 -1.23 16.46
C GLU A 55 3.72 -2.63 16.12
N GLU A 56 2.46 -2.93 16.45
CA GLU A 56 1.80 -4.19 16.14
C GLU A 56 1.00 -4.11 14.82
N ALA A 57 1.00 -2.95 14.15
CA ALA A 57 0.32 -2.79 12.88
C ALA A 57 0.83 -3.80 11.85
N ILE A 58 -0.11 -4.46 11.17
CA ILE A 58 0.22 -5.44 10.13
C ILE A 58 0.25 -4.69 8.81
N VAL A 59 1.45 -4.42 8.29
CA VAL A 59 1.63 -3.80 6.98
C VAL A 59 1.44 -4.85 5.89
N ILE A 60 0.48 -4.61 5.01
CA ILE A 60 0.11 -5.50 3.91
C ILE A 60 0.84 -5.11 2.63
N SER A 61 0.90 -3.81 2.36
CA SER A 61 1.61 -3.30 1.20
C SER A 61 2.13 -1.89 1.42
N SER A 62 3.28 -1.58 0.85
CA SER A 62 3.84 -0.24 0.82
C SER A 62 4.13 0.14 -0.64
N ALA A 63 3.50 1.21 -1.11
CA ALA A 63 3.67 1.74 -2.46
C ALA A 63 4.38 3.08 -2.41
N ARG A 64 5.60 3.11 -2.92
CA ARG A 64 6.44 4.32 -3.02
C ARG A 64 6.32 4.91 -4.42
N VAL A 65 5.80 6.12 -4.52
CA VAL A 65 5.64 6.87 -5.78
C VAL A 65 6.58 8.07 -5.79
N ASN A 66 7.42 8.19 -6.80
CA ASN A 66 8.25 9.37 -7.01
C ASN A 66 7.39 10.54 -7.52
N CYS A 67 7.43 11.68 -6.84
CA CYS A 67 6.59 12.84 -7.15
C CYS A 67 6.88 13.44 -8.55
N GLN A 68 8.13 13.38 -9.00
CA GLN A 68 8.59 13.97 -10.26
C GLN A 68 8.40 13.02 -11.45
N THR A 69 8.87 11.78 -11.33
CA THR A 69 8.88 10.82 -12.44
C THR A 69 7.61 9.98 -12.51
N LYS A 70 6.78 10.01 -11.45
CA LYS A 70 5.60 9.16 -11.26
C LYS A 70 5.91 7.66 -11.25
N ALA A 71 7.19 7.28 -11.15
CA ALA A 71 7.60 5.90 -11.00
C ALA A 71 7.08 5.33 -9.67
N VAL A 72 6.53 4.12 -9.71
CA VAL A 72 5.96 3.44 -8.53
C VAL A 72 6.65 2.11 -8.29
N SER A 73 6.98 1.85 -7.02
CA SER A 73 7.45 0.55 -6.54
C SER A 73 6.52 0.09 -5.43
N VAL A 74 6.07 -1.17 -5.51
CA VAL A 74 5.18 -1.77 -4.52
C VAL A 74 5.89 -2.93 -3.85
N THR A 75 5.86 -2.94 -2.53
CA THR A 75 6.29 -4.08 -1.70
C THR A 75 5.06 -4.68 -1.04
N ILE A 76 4.86 -5.99 -1.19
CA ILE A 76 3.82 -6.73 -0.49
C ILE A 76 4.46 -7.43 0.71
N SER A 77 3.81 -7.33 1.86
CA SER A 77 4.26 -7.84 3.14
C SER A 77 3.10 -8.61 3.80
N ASN A 78 3.44 -9.63 4.58
CA ASN A 78 2.48 -10.30 5.48
C ASN A 78 1.28 -10.96 4.75
N LEU A 79 1.41 -11.20 3.44
CA LEU A 79 0.49 -12.00 2.63
C LEU A 79 1.21 -13.21 2.03
N GLU A 80 0.47 -14.29 1.88
CA GLU A 80 0.95 -15.48 1.19
C GLU A 80 0.75 -15.33 -0.32
N LYS A 81 1.74 -15.73 -1.10
CA LYS A 81 1.58 -15.80 -2.55
C LYS A 81 0.63 -16.94 -2.89
N LYS A 82 -0.22 -16.73 -3.89
CA LYS A 82 -1.04 -17.80 -4.45
C LYS A 82 -0.12 -18.89 -4.99
N ILE A 83 -0.32 -20.11 -4.50
CA ILE A 83 0.33 -21.29 -5.08
C ILE A 83 -0.58 -21.72 -6.24
N ASN A 84 -0.17 -21.40 -7.46
CA ASN A 84 -0.79 -21.93 -8.69
C ASN A 84 -0.47 -23.42 -8.86
#